data_AF-A0A373W3P2-F1
#
_entry.id   AF-A0A373W3P2-F1
#
_cell.length_a   1.000
_cell.length_b   1.000
_cell.length_c   1.000
_cell.angle_alpha   90.00
_cell.angle_beta   90.00
_cell.angle_gamma   90.00
#
_symmetry.space_group_name_H-M   'P 1'
#
loop_
_entity.id
_entity.type
_entity.pdbx_description
1 polymer ?
#
loop_
_entity_poly.entity_id
_entity_poly.type
_entity_poly.pdbx_seq_one_letter_code
_entity_poly.pdbx_strand_id
1 'polypeptide(L)'
;MKKKKELILGVSLIVIIIAMAIVLVIINKDDKKEFEDVQVTTTVEESTKANDSNNTFMEETIIKCCYELRYIFAINEFDDISTVSVNKLAQYGLCHLYYNSLLDIPASDELEYRDASKKDIEAVLKSQFNVEGLNLEESDIYNKAEQKFEMWVPNYSQQITYDYTVTDNGDNLTINVVYYEDEIRSKVKSEATINVAKEGDLYYIKSLH
;
A
#
# COMPACT_ATOMS: atom_id res chain seq x y z
N MET A 1 -28.82 46.82 -12.80
CA MET A 1 -27.90 45.94 -13.56
C MET A 1 -27.65 44.68 -12.73
N LYS A 2 -27.98 43.50 -13.25
CA LYS A 2 -27.89 42.19 -12.56
C LYS A 2 -26.49 41.58 -12.78
N LYS A 3 -25.91 41.04 -11.68
CA LYS A 3 -25.16 39.76 -11.50
C LYS A 3 -23.97 39.49 -12.44
N LYS A 4 -22.86 38.83 -12.09
CA LYS A 4 -22.50 37.81 -11.09
C LYS A 4 -20.99 37.56 -11.31
N LYS A 5 -20.17 37.38 -10.26
CA LYS A 5 -18.92 36.59 -10.34
C LYS A 5 -18.63 35.98 -8.99
N GLU A 6 -19.30 34.86 -8.76
CA GLU A 6 -18.96 33.83 -7.78
C GLU A 6 -19.24 32.52 -8.54
N LEU A 7 -18.49 31.46 -8.24
CA LEU A 7 -18.59 30.09 -8.77
C LEU A 7 -17.59 29.69 -9.88
N ILE A 8 -16.31 29.54 -9.52
CA ILE A 8 -15.41 28.58 -10.17
C ILE A 8 -14.62 27.85 -9.07
N LEU A 9 -15.28 26.98 -8.31
CA LEU A 9 -14.59 25.95 -7.52
C LEU A 9 -15.45 24.68 -7.27
N GLY A 10 -16.66 24.61 -7.84
CA GLY A 10 -17.59 23.49 -7.61
C GLY A 10 -17.75 22.52 -8.78
N VAL A 11 -17.10 22.76 -9.92
CA VAL A 11 -17.35 21.96 -11.15
C VAL A 11 -16.39 20.78 -11.28
N SER A 12 -15.23 20.80 -10.63
CA SER A 12 -14.24 19.72 -10.80
C SER A 12 -14.54 18.46 -9.98
N LEU A 13 -15.18 18.59 -8.81
CA LEU A 13 -15.53 17.43 -7.97
C LEU A 13 -16.76 16.67 -8.50
N ILE A 14 -17.72 17.39 -9.10
CA ILE A 14 -18.96 16.80 -9.62
C ILE A 14 -18.69 15.96 -10.88
N VAL A 15 -17.74 16.35 -11.73
CA VAL A 15 -17.36 15.58 -12.93
C VAL A 15 -16.71 14.24 -12.55
N ILE A 16 -15.93 14.20 -11.46
CA ILE A 16 -15.28 12.96 -10.98
C ILE A 16 -16.32 11.99 -10.39
N ILE A 17 -17.30 12.49 -9.63
CA ILE A 17 -18.35 11.65 -9.02
C ILE A 17 -19.29 11.09 -10.11
N ILE A 18 -19.61 11.87 -11.15
CA ILE A 18 -20.46 11.39 -12.25
C ILE A 18 -19.75 10.30 -13.07
N ALA A 19 -18.42 10.41 -13.28
CA ALA A 19 -17.65 9.39 -14.00
C ALA A 19 -17.64 8.04 -13.25
N MET A 20 -17.49 8.02 -11.92
CA MET A 20 -17.56 6.78 -11.12
C MET A 20 -18.97 6.16 -11.13
N ALA A 21 -20.03 6.98 -11.12
CA ALA A 21 -21.39 6.48 -11.17
C ALA A 21 -21.76 5.85 -12.53
N ILE A 22 -21.23 6.38 -13.65
CA ILE A 22 -21.47 5.83 -14.99
C ILE A 22 -20.77 4.45 -15.14
N VAL A 23 -19.56 4.28 -14.59
CA VAL A 23 -18.86 2.98 -14.59
C VAL A 23 -19.63 1.92 -13.79
N LEU A 24 -20.19 2.28 -12.62
CA LEU A 24 -21.00 1.35 -11.82
C LEU A 24 -22.34 0.96 -12.47
N VAL A 25 -22.93 1.84 -13.28
CA VAL A 25 -24.22 1.57 -13.96
C VAL A 25 -24.01 0.72 -15.22
N ILE A 26 -22.88 0.87 -15.92
CA ILE A 26 -22.55 0.02 -17.09
C ILE A 26 -22.29 -1.44 -16.68
N ILE A 27 -21.75 -1.69 -15.47
CA ILE A 27 -21.57 -3.05 -14.96
C ILE A 27 -22.92 -3.71 -14.58
N ASN A 28 -23.97 -2.92 -14.29
CA ASN A 28 -25.24 -3.39 -13.75
C ASN A 28 -26.41 -3.44 -14.75
N LYS A 29 -26.19 -3.22 -16.05
CA LYS A 29 -27.27 -3.31 -17.05
C LYS A 29 -26.79 -3.90 -18.38
N ASP A 30 -27.61 -4.84 -18.85
CA ASP A 30 -27.59 -5.57 -20.13
C ASP A 30 -26.71 -6.83 -20.13
N ASP A 31 -27.16 -8.03 -20.50
CA ASP A 31 -28.50 -8.59 -20.68
C ASP A 31 -28.30 -10.10 -20.90
N LYS A 32 -29.32 -10.91 -20.61
CA LYS A 32 -29.37 -12.34 -20.97
C LYS A 32 -29.06 -12.54 -22.46
N LYS A 33 -28.09 -13.40 -22.79
CA LYS A 33 -28.10 -14.21 -24.02
C LYS A 33 -27.60 -15.63 -23.73
N GLU A 34 -28.48 -16.59 -23.99
CA GLU A 34 -28.17 -18.02 -24.10
C GLU A 34 -27.22 -18.26 -25.27
N PHE A 35 -26.16 -19.06 -25.06
CA PHE A 35 -25.54 -19.88 -26.09
C PHE A 35 -25.07 -21.20 -25.48
N GLU A 36 -25.50 -22.28 -26.12
CA GLU A 36 -25.29 -23.68 -25.76
C GLU A 36 -23.82 -24.16 -25.91
N ASP A 37 -23.47 -25.10 -25.03
CA ASP A 37 -22.37 -26.08 -24.98
C ASP A 37 -21.25 -26.05 -26.02
N VAL A 38 -20.01 -25.81 -25.52
CA VAL A 38 -18.85 -26.67 -25.82
C VAL A 38 -18.07 -26.88 -24.52
N GLN A 39 -18.07 -28.12 -24.02
CA GLN A 39 -17.27 -28.52 -22.87
C GLN A 39 -15.77 -28.48 -23.19
N VAL A 40 -15.01 -27.69 -22.42
CA VAL A 40 -13.57 -27.89 -22.23
C VAL A 40 -13.30 -27.93 -20.73
N THR A 41 -13.11 -29.13 -20.23
CA THR A 41 -12.78 -29.44 -18.85
C THR A 41 -11.44 -28.80 -18.49
N THR A 42 -11.46 -27.74 -17.68
CA THR A 42 -10.29 -27.30 -16.90
C THR A 42 -10.69 -27.32 -15.44
N THR A 43 -10.21 -28.32 -14.72
CA THR A 43 -10.35 -28.43 -13.27
C THR A 43 -9.50 -27.35 -12.62
N VAL A 44 -10.14 -26.26 -12.20
CA VAL A 44 -9.63 -25.37 -11.15
C VAL A 44 -10.42 -25.74 -9.90
N GLU A 45 -9.78 -26.41 -8.95
CA GLU A 45 -10.32 -26.54 -7.60
C GLU A 45 -10.18 -25.17 -6.92
N GLU A 46 -11.16 -24.32 -7.16
CA GLU A 46 -11.34 -23.06 -6.44
C GLU A 46 -11.99 -23.39 -5.09
N SER A 47 -11.18 -23.40 -4.03
CA SER A 47 -11.69 -23.47 -2.66
C SER A 47 -12.43 -22.17 -2.35
N THR A 48 -13.74 -22.21 -2.48
CA THR A 48 -14.65 -21.10 -2.18
C THR A 48 -14.70 -20.84 -0.67
N LYS A 49 -14.00 -19.80 -0.24
CA LYS A 49 -14.49 -18.94 0.84
C LYS A 49 -14.67 -17.56 0.22
N ALA A 50 -15.92 -17.07 0.21
CA ALA A 50 -16.18 -15.67 -0.04
C ALA A 50 -15.47 -14.85 1.06
N ASN A 51 -14.27 -14.38 0.77
CA ASN A 51 -13.54 -13.44 1.61
C ASN A 51 -13.67 -12.08 0.94
N ASP A 52 -14.18 -11.10 1.68
CA ASP A 52 -14.39 -9.72 1.25
C ASP A 52 -13.18 -9.20 0.48
N SER A 53 -13.36 -8.77 -0.77
CA SER A 53 -12.31 -8.21 -1.62
C SER A 53 -11.50 -7.10 -0.95
N ASN A 54 -12.09 -6.41 0.03
CA ASN A 54 -11.43 -5.38 0.82
C ASN A 54 -10.34 -5.95 1.75
N ASN A 55 -10.55 -7.14 2.33
CA ASN A 55 -9.56 -7.76 3.20
C ASN A 55 -8.35 -8.26 2.40
N THR A 56 -8.59 -8.88 1.25
CA THR A 56 -7.51 -9.31 0.34
C THR A 56 -6.66 -8.13 -0.12
N PHE A 57 -7.27 -7.01 -0.50
CA PHE A 57 -6.52 -5.81 -0.90
C PHE A 57 -5.64 -5.23 0.23
N MET A 58 -6.14 -5.26 1.47
CA MET A 58 -5.39 -4.83 2.65
C MET A 58 -4.20 -5.77 2.93
N GLU A 59 -4.42 -7.08 2.90
CA GLU A 59 -3.40 -8.10 3.11
C GLU A 59 -2.27 -7.97 2.07
N GLU A 60 -2.63 -7.83 0.79
CA GLU A 60 -1.66 -7.61 -0.30
C GLU A 60 -0.84 -6.33 -0.08
N THR A 61 -1.49 -5.24 0.33
CA THR A 61 -0.79 -3.98 0.62
C THR A 61 0.22 -4.17 1.75
N ILE A 62 -0.16 -4.82 2.86
CA ILE A 62 0.74 -5.08 3.99
C ILE A 62 1.92 -5.96 3.57
N ILE A 63 1.68 -7.00 2.76
CA ILE A 63 2.75 -7.89 2.26
C ILE A 63 3.75 -7.13 1.38
N LYS A 64 3.28 -6.23 0.53
CA LYS A 64 4.13 -5.36 -0.29
C LYS A 64 4.92 -4.38 0.57
N CYS A 65 4.29 -3.69 1.51
CA CYS A 65 4.97 -2.82 2.47
C CYS A 65 6.07 -3.57 3.23
N CYS A 66 5.83 -4.82 3.65
CA CYS A 66 6.84 -5.62 4.33
C CYS A 66 8.00 -6.04 3.41
N TYR A 67 7.73 -6.31 2.14
CA TYR A 67 8.78 -6.53 1.14
C TYR A 67 9.64 -5.27 0.99
N GLU A 68 9.01 -4.10 0.90
CA GLU A 68 9.70 -2.81 0.78
C GLU A 68 10.56 -2.51 2.01
N LEU A 69 10.03 -2.73 3.21
CA LEU A 69 10.79 -2.61 4.46
C LEU A 69 12.07 -3.44 4.40
N ARG A 70 11.99 -4.72 4.01
CA ARG A 70 13.15 -5.62 3.92
C ARG A 70 14.13 -5.26 2.82
N TYR A 71 13.63 -5.06 1.60
CA TYR A 71 14.48 -5.07 0.40
C TYR A 71 14.78 -3.69 -0.16
N ILE A 72 13.95 -2.69 0.12
CA ILE A 72 14.16 -1.31 -0.30
C ILE A 72 14.77 -0.50 0.85
N PHE A 73 14.23 -0.62 2.06
CA PHE A 73 14.69 0.14 3.23
C PHE A 73 15.68 -0.60 4.12
N ALA A 74 15.99 -1.87 3.81
CA ALA A 74 16.92 -2.72 4.56
C ALA A 74 16.55 -2.84 6.06
N ILE A 75 15.27 -2.94 6.36
CA ILE A 75 14.69 -3.21 7.69
C ILE A 75 14.25 -4.66 7.68
N ASN A 76 15.16 -5.55 8.09
CA ASN A 76 14.91 -7.00 8.00
C ASN A 76 13.88 -7.47 9.03
N GLU A 77 13.96 -6.97 10.25
CA GLU A 77 13.11 -7.35 11.38
C GLU A 77 12.99 -6.19 12.37
N PHE A 78 11.89 -6.20 13.13
CA PHE A 78 11.69 -5.36 14.31
C PHE A 78 10.56 -5.93 15.16
N ASP A 79 10.70 -5.86 16.49
CA ASP A 79 9.61 -6.10 17.44
C ASP A 79 8.74 -4.85 17.63
N ASP A 80 9.34 -3.67 17.48
CA ASP A 80 8.74 -2.36 17.64
C ASP A 80 9.38 -1.39 16.63
N ILE A 81 8.54 -0.75 15.80
CA ILE A 81 9.00 0.14 14.74
C ILE A 81 9.86 1.31 15.27
N SER A 82 9.64 1.74 16.52
CA SER A 82 10.38 2.85 17.14
C SER A 82 11.87 2.53 17.35
N THR A 83 12.26 1.26 17.25
CA THR A 83 13.67 0.81 17.30
C THR A 83 14.39 0.96 15.95
N VAL A 84 13.64 1.13 14.85
CA VAL A 84 14.21 1.37 13.52
C VAL A 84 14.80 2.77 13.46
N SER A 85 15.89 2.95 12.72
CA SER A 85 16.54 4.25 12.62
C SER A 85 15.61 5.31 12.04
N VAL A 86 15.64 6.51 12.64
CA VAL A 86 14.84 7.67 12.22
C VAL A 86 15.05 8.03 10.75
N ASN A 87 16.27 7.85 10.22
CA ASN A 87 16.57 8.10 8.82
C ASN A 87 15.77 7.16 7.89
N LYS A 88 15.70 5.85 8.22
CA LYS A 88 14.93 4.88 7.42
C LYS A 88 13.43 5.15 7.52
N LEU A 89 12.92 5.48 8.71
CA LEU A 89 11.51 5.82 8.90
C LEU A 89 11.11 7.11 8.17
N ALA A 90 11.97 8.12 8.18
CA ALA A 90 11.73 9.35 7.41
C ALA A 90 11.69 9.08 5.90
N GLN A 91 12.62 8.27 5.37
CA GLN A 91 12.61 7.87 3.96
C GLN A 91 11.36 7.04 3.61
N TYR A 92 10.99 6.07 4.44
CA TYR A 92 9.77 5.27 4.28
C TYR A 92 8.54 6.19 4.23
N GLY A 93 8.35 7.01 5.25
CA GLY A 93 7.19 7.89 5.34
C GLY A 93 7.11 8.88 4.18
N LEU A 94 8.23 9.44 3.72
CA LEU A 94 8.28 10.32 2.55
C LEU A 94 7.84 9.59 1.27
N CYS A 95 8.32 8.36 1.04
CA CYS A 95 7.98 7.59 -0.16
C CYS A 95 6.49 7.21 -0.20
N HIS A 96 5.90 6.87 0.95
CA HIS A 96 4.51 6.42 1.06
C HIS A 96 3.45 7.53 1.13
N LEU A 97 3.83 8.80 0.97
CA LEU A 97 2.86 9.90 0.83
C LEU A 97 2.07 9.83 -0.48
N TYR A 98 2.62 9.17 -1.51
CA TYR A 98 2.08 9.21 -2.86
C TYR A 98 1.50 7.87 -3.31
N TYR A 99 1.95 6.76 -2.72
CA TYR A 99 1.57 5.42 -3.11
C TYR A 99 1.41 4.54 -1.86
N ASN A 100 0.38 3.70 -1.86
CA ASN A 100 0.18 2.70 -0.80
C ASN A 100 1.28 1.62 -0.82
N SER A 101 1.76 1.27 -2.01
CA SER A 101 2.89 0.38 -2.24
C SER A 101 3.79 0.99 -3.31
N LEU A 102 5.10 1.01 -3.04
CA LEU A 102 6.13 1.51 -3.93
C LEU A 102 6.38 0.56 -5.11
N LEU A 103 5.98 -0.70 -4.96
CA LEU A 103 6.06 -1.73 -6.00
C LEU A 103 5.04 -1.49 -7.13
N ASP A 104 3.95 -0.77 -6.84
CA ASP A 104 2.85 -0.49 -7.78
C ASP A 104 2.97 0.88 -8.47
N ILE A 105 4.10 1.58 -8.30
CA ILE A 105 4.38 2.84 -8.99
C ILE A 105 4.42 2.57 -10.50
N PRO A 106 3.87 3.46 -11.36
CA PRO A 106 4.07 3.36 -12.80
C PRO A 106 5.57 3.36 -13.15
N ALA A 107 6.00 2.43 -13.99
CA ALA A 107 7.40 2.33 -14.39
C ALA A 107 7.88 3.64 -15.06
N SER A 108 9.04 4.13 -14.61
CA SER A 108 9.69 5.33 -15.10
C SER A 108 11.19 5.21 -14.86
N ASP A 109 11.99 5.64 -15.83
CA ASP A 109 13.46 5.72 -15.71
C ASP A 109 13.92 7.02 -15.02
N GLU A 110 12.98 7.93 -14.72
CA GLU A 110 13.28 9.21 -14.09
C GLU A 110 13.21 9.14 -12.56
N LEU A 111 14.22 9.70 -11.89
CA LEU A 111 14.15 9.98 -10.46
C LEU A 111 13.20 11.15 -10.21
N GLU A 112 12.34 11.02 -9.20
CA GLU A 112 11.44 12.10 -8.84
C GLU A 112 11.90 12.80 -7.56
N TYR A 113 12.01 14.13 -7.62
CA TYR A 113 12.29 14.92 -6.44
C TYR A 113 11.04 15.05 -5.58
N ARG A 114 11.12 14.64 -4.31
CA ARG A 114 10.02 14.75 -3.35
C ARG A 114 10.45 15.55 -2.14
N ASP A 115 9.52 16.34 -1.61
CA ASP A 115 9.65 16.95 -0.31
C ASP A 115 8.33 16.90 0.49
N ALA A 116 8.46 16.91 1.81
CA ALA A 116 7.32 16.87 2.72
C ALA A 116 7.60 17.53 4.07
N SER A 117 6.53 17.92 4.76
CA SER A 117 6.64 18.38 6.15
C SER A 117 6.80 17.20 7.11
N LYS A 118 7.34 17.47 8.30
CA LYS A 118 7.40 16.49 9.40
C LYS A 118 6.02 15.87 9.68
N LYS A 119 4.99 16.72 9.72
CA LYS A 119 3.62 16.33 10.04
C LYS A 119 3.06 15.31 9.04
N ASP A 120 3.37 15.46 7.75
CA ASP A 120 2.87 14.56 6.72
C ASP A 120 3.54 13.18 6.84
N ILE A 121 4.86 13.15 7.10
CA ILE A 121 5.60 11.91 7.36
C ILE A 121 5.09 11.24 8.64
N GLU A 122 4.88 11.99 9.73
CA GLU A 122 4.32 11.47 10.97
C GLU A 122 2.92 10.86 10.76
N ALA A 123 2.08 11.47 9.92
CA ALA A 123 0.76 10.92 9.60
C ALA A 123 0.85 9.57 8.88
N VAL A 124 1.82 9.39 7.97
CA VAL A 124 2.07 8.10 7.31
C VAL A 124 2.58 7.06 8.30
N LEU A 125 3.54 7.41 9.16
CA LEU A 125 4.08 6.47 10.14
C LEU A 125 3.02 6.08 11.19
N LYS A 126 2.17 7.03 11.59
CA LYS A 126 1.03 6.76 12.48
C LYS A 126 0.01 5.84 11.82
N SER A 127 -0.31 6.04 10.54
CA SER A 127 -1.29 5.20 9.85
C SER A 127 -0.78 3.78 9.59
N GLN A 128 0.51 3.60 9.34
CA GLN A 128 1.09 2.29 9.00
C GLN A 128 1.54 1.49 10.22
N PHE A 129 2.05 2.16 11.27
CA PHE A 129 2.69 1.49 12.41
C PHE A 129 2.16 1.92 13.78
N ASN A 130 1.16 2.81 13.83
CA ASN A 130 0.63 3.40 15.05
C ASN A 130 1.67 4.14 15.94
N VAL A 131 2.76 4.65 15.36
CA VAL A 131 3.86 5.28 16.10
C VAL A 131 3.80 6.81 16.09
N GLU A 132 4.21 7.44 17.19
CA GLU A 132 4.27 8.89 17.40
C GLU A 132 5.54 9.28 18.17
N GLY A 133 5.88 10.58 18.16
CA GLY A 133 6.93 11.14 19.02
C GLY A 133 8.36 10.84 18.56
N LEU A 134 8.54 10.40 17.31
CA LEU A 134 9.86 10.15 16.73
C LEU A 134 10.60 11.48 16.45
N ASN A 135 11.90 11.54 16.74
CA ASN A 135 12.72 12.69 16.40
C ASN A 135 13.19 12.65 14.93
N LEU A 136 12.24 12.79 13.99
CA LEU A 136 12.52 12.66 12.57
C LEU A 136 13.52 13.70 12.03
N GLU A 137 13.69 14.83 12.72
CA GLU A 137 14.62 15.90 12.32
C GLU A 137 16.11 15.52 12.46
N GLU A 138 16.39 14.38 13.09
CA GLU A 138 17.73 13.74 13.09
C GLU A 138 18.01 12.93 11.81
N SER A 139 17.03 12.82 10.91
CA SER A 139 17.20 12.17 9.62
C SER A 139 18.17 12.93 8.70
N ASP A 140 18.93 12.18 7.91
CA ASP A 140 19.87 12.73 6.92
C ASP A 140 19.14 13.47 5.78
N ILE A 141 17.87 13.15 5.55
CA ILE A 141 17.04 13.80 4.52
C ILE A 141 16.31 15.05 5.04
N TYR A 142 16.52 15.45 6.30
CA TYR A 142 15.91 16.67 6.86
C TYR A 142 16.76 17.92 6.58
N ASN A 143 16.21 18.84 5.80
CA ASN A 143 16.81 20.15 5.55
C ASN A 143 16.37 21.15 6.64
N LYS A 144 17.29 21.48 7.54
CA LYS A 144 17.06 22.42 8.64
C LYS A 144 16.74 23.85 8.19
N ALA A 145 17.26 24.30 7.05
CA ALA A 145 17.05 25.65 6.55
C ALA A 145 15.63 25.82 6.00
N GLU A 146 15.16 24.82 5.24
CA GLU A 146 13.84 24.80 4.62
C GLU A 146 12.77 24.16 5.51
N GLN A 147 13.17 23.57 6.64
CA GLN A 147 12.33 22.86 7.60
C GLN A 147 11.48 21.75 6.99
N LYS A 148 12.03 21.05 5.98
CA LYS A 148 11.34 19.98 5.25
C LYS A 148 12.25 18.79 5.02
N PHE A 149 11.64 17.65 4.76
CA PHE A 149 12.32 16.42 4.35
C PHE A 149 12.38 16.41 2.84
N GLU A 150 13.52 16.06 2.25
CA GLU A 150 13.69 16.08 0.80
C GLU A 150 14.64 14.99 0.31
N MET A 151 14.26 14.31 -0.77
CA MET A 151 15.11 13.33 -1.44
C MET A 151 14.71 13.12 -2.90
N TRP A 152 15.67 12.63 -3.69
CA TRP A 152 15.36 12.00 -4.98
C TRP A 152 14.89 10.58 -4.72
N VAL A 153 13.66 10.27 -5.11
CA VAL A 153 13.04 8.95 -4.93
C VAL A 153 13.25 8.12 -6.21
N PRO A 154 13.92 6.96 -6.11
CA PRO A 154 14.01 6.01 -7.22
C PRO A 154 12.65 5.41 -7.59
N ASN A 155 12.53 4.97 -8.84
CA ASN A 155 11.42 4.13 -9.22
C ASN A 155 11.62 2.71 -8.65
N TYR A 156 10.76 2.30 -7.73
CA TYR A 156 10.80 0.98 -7.10
C TYR A 156 9.81 -0.02 -7.72
N SER A 157 9.21 0.34 -8.87
CA SER A 157 8.22 -0.50 -9.55
C SER A 157 8.82 -1.85 -9.91
N GLN A 158 8.21 -2.90 -9.39
CA GLN A 158 8.57 -4.27 -9.72
C GLN A 158 7.44 -5.20 -9.32
N GLN A 159 7.28 -6.27 -10.10
CA GLN A 159 6.43 -7.38 -9.69
C GLN A 159 7.17 -8.24 -8.67
N ILE A 160 6.44 -8.70 -7.67
CA ILE A 160 6.93 -9.66 -6.68
C ILE A 160 6.08 -10.92 -6.72
N THR A 161 6.71 -12.06 -6.48
CA THR A 161 6.02 -13.36 -6.39
C THR A 161 6.08 -13.83 -4.96
N TYR A 162 4.92 -14.16 -4.39
CA TYR A 162 4.80 -14.62 -3.01
C TYR A 162 3.61 -15.57 -2.82
N ASP A 163 3.70 -16.37 -1.77
CA ASP A 163 2.58 -17.08 -1.15
C ASP A 163 2.40 -16.57 0.27
N TYR A 164 1.17 -16.59 0.80
CA TYR A 164 0.92 -16.19 2.17
C TYR A 164 -0.23 -16.95 2.81
N THR A 165 -0.21 -16.95 4.14
CA THR A 165 -1.31 -17.42 4.98
C THR A 165 -1.62 -16.36 6.03
N VAL A 166 -2.91 -16.19 6.34
CA VAL A 166 -3.37 -15.25 7.36
C VAL A 166 -4.04 -16.03 8.47
N THR A 167 -3.64 -15.73 9.71
CA THR A 167 -4.31 -16.22 10.92
C THR A 167 -4.94 -15.04 11.63
N ASP A 168 -6.27 -15.04 11.73
CA ASP A 168 -7.02 -14.06 12.50
C ASP A 168 -7.10 -14.49 13.97
N ASN A 169 -6.58 -13.64 14.85
CA ASN A 169 -6.53 -13.83 16.30
C ASN A 169 -7.44 -12.81 17.04
N GLY A 170 -8.45 -12.26 16.37
CA GLY A 170 -9.35 -11.23 16.89
C GLY A 170 -8.79 -9.84 16.64
N ASP A 171 -8.18 -9.23 17.67
CA ASP A 171 -7.61 -7.88 17.59
C ASP A 171 -6.24 -7.84 16.88
N ASN A 172 -5.75 -9.00 16.40
CA ASN A 172 -4.49 -9.09 15.69
C ASN A 172 -4.60 -10.09 14.54
N LEU A 173 -3.86 -9.84 13.46
CA LEU A 173 -3.63 -10.79 12.38
C LEU A 173 -2.16 -11.19 12.38
N THR A 174 -1.87 -12.44 12.05
CA THR A 174 -0.53 -12.91 11.72
C THR A 174 -0.50 -13.33 10.27
N ILE A 175 0.34 -12.69 9.48
CA ILE A 175 0.56 -13.00 8.07
C ILE A 175 1.91 -13.69 7.95
N ASN A 176 1.93 -14.95 7.54
CA ASN A 176 3.16 -15.64 7.18
C ASN A 176 3.29 -15.60 5.66
N VAL A 177 4.39 -15.05 5.16
CA VAL A 177 4.65 -14.86 3.73
C VAL A 177 5.95 -15.56 3.33
N VAL A 178 5.92 -16.17 2.14
CA VAL A 178 7.10 -16.71 1.46
C VAL A 178 7.28 -15.91 0.18
N TYR A 179 8.40 -15.19 0.06
CA TYR A 179 8.77 -14.47 -1.16
C TYR A 179 9.66 -15.37 -2.04
N TYR A 180 9.45 -15.32 -3.35
CA TYR A 180 10.22 -16.10 -4.32
C TYR A 180 11.10 -15.21 -5.20
N GLU A 181 12.17 -15.77 -5.76
CA GLU A 181 13.04 -15.07 -6.72
C GLU A 181 12.45 -15.05 -8.14
N ASP A 182 11.50 -15.93 -8.43
CA ASP A 182 10.94 -16.15 -9.76
C ASP A 182 9.44 -16.45 -9.73
N GLU A 183 8.76 -16.17 -10.84
CA GLU A 183 7.31 -16.33 -10.99
C GLU A 183 6.83 -17.78 -10.88
N ILE A 184 7.66 -18.74 -11.27
CA ILE A 184 7.33 -20.18 -11.18
C ILE A 184 7.60 -20.76 -9.79
N ARG A 185 8.02 -19.91 -8.83
CA ARG A 185 8.25 -20.23 -7.42
C ARG A 185 9.30 -21.33 -7.23
N SER A 186 10.32 -21.36 -8.09
CA SER A 186 11.35 -22.40 -8.05
C SER A 186 12.35 -22.21 -6.91
N LYS A 187 12.55 -20.96 -6.47
CA LYS A 187 13.50 -20.62 -5.40
C LYS A 187 12.91 -19.63 -4.41
N VAL A 188 12.90 -20.02 -3.14
CA VAL A 188 12.54 -19.14 -2.01
C VAL A 188 13.62 -18.06 -1.84
N LYS A 189 13.19 -16.80 -1.84
CA LYS A 189 14.02 -15.62 -1.58
C LYS A 189 14.11 -15.34 -0.08
N SER A 190 12.98 -15.34 0.62
CA SER A 190 12.90 -15.30 2.08
C SER A 190 11.51 -15.69 2.57
N GLU A 191 11.41 -15.87 3.88
CA GLU A 191 10.16 -16.00 4.60
C GLU A 191 10.06 -14.85 5.61
N ALA A 192 8.83 -14.41 5.89
CA ALA A 192 8.58 -13.43 6.93
C ALA A 192 7.28 -13.71 7.69
N THR A 193 7.25 -13.34 8.96
CA THR A 193 6.05 -13.29 9.80
C THR A 193 5.77 -11.83 10.14
N ILE A 194 4.58 -11.37 9.76
CA ILE A 194 4.11 -10.00 9.96
C ILE A 194 2.99 -10.06 10.98
N ASN A 195 3.16 -9.36 12.11
CA ASN A 195 2.10 -9.22 13.10
C ASN A 195 1.42 -7.87 12.92
N VAL A 196 0.10 -7.88 12.77
CA VAL A 196 -0.73 -6.72 12.46
C VAL A 196 -1.74 -6.52 13.58
N ALA A 197 -1.85 -5.30 14.11
CA ALA A 197 -2.96 -4.91 14.99
C ALA A 197 -4.18 -4.55 14.15
N LYS A 198 -5.36 -4.89 14.66
CA LYS A 198 -6.66 -4.50 14.09
C LYS A 198 -7.41 -3.65 15.11
N GLU A 199 -7.70 -2.40 14.76
CA GLU A 199 -8.50 -1.49 15.58
C GLU A 199 -9.66 -0.92 14.74
N GLY A 200 -10.83 -1.54 14.85
CA GLY A 200 -11.96 -1.25 13.96
C GLY A 200 -11.62 -1.64 12.52
N ASP A 201 -11.64 -0.67 11.62
CA ASP A 201 -11.28 -0.83 10.20
C ASP A 201 -9.81 -0.49 9.91
N LEU A 202 -9.02 -0.19 10.94
CA LEU A 202 -7.62 0.21 10.82
C LEU A 202 -6.69 -0.98 11.11
N TYR A 203 -5.63 -1.07 10.31
CA TYR A 203 -4.63 -2.14 10.39
C TYR A 203 -3.23 -1.52 10.48
N TYR A 204 -2.44 -1.98 11.45
CA TYR A 204 -1.09 -1.45 11.70
C TYR A 204 -0.07 -2.57 11.78
N ILE A 205 1.08 -2.44 11.11
CA ILE A 205 2.19 -3.38 11.24
C ILE A 205 2.85 -3.17 12.60
N LYS A 206 2.80 -4.18 13.47
CA LYS A 206 3.39 -4.16 14.82
C LYS A 206 4.82 -4.65 14.81
N SER A 207 5.05 -5.78 14.15
CA SER A 207 6.35 -6.42 14.10
C SER A 207 6.56 -7.18 12.79
N LEU A 208 7.82 -7.39 12.46
CA LEU A 208 8.30 -8.10 11.29
C LEU A 208 9.44 -9.04 11.72
N HIS A 209 9.35 -10.32 11.37
CA HIS A 209 10.35 -11.36 11.65
C HIS A 209 10.63 -12.20 10.41
#